data_AF-A0A3D3Z8K2-F1
#
_entry.id   AF-A0A3D3Z8K2-F1
#
_cell.length_a   1.000
_cell.length_b   1.000
_cell.length_c   1.000
_cell.angle_alpha   90.00
_cell.angle_beta   90.00
_cell.angle_gamma   90.00
#
_symmetry.space_group_name_H-M   'P 1'
#
loop_
_entity.id
_entity.type
_entity.pdbx_description
1 polymer ?
#
loop_
_entity_poly.entity_id
_entity_poly.type
_entity_poly.pdbx_seq_one_letter_code
_entity_poly.pdbx_strand_id
1 'polypeptide(L)'
;MLPGQKPERFAFLSFGKSTVNAACVNNPYSCPYNSCPAGSQSLTTINCSQNDNNGTRNAFFNFTGSQACISSGGCQLNLNTGTANGCAADYNEITWNNANGSWCSWVPRQTWDSFRRITGPNLNCPMPMLGLSASRSQLIDTIDRLSPSPGGTHADVGLRWGLRALSPRTEWASFFQHNRPEPFDSSTVTKVMVLMTDGANEQAVNFPGYWGCSESGAPGCSGSPDRATLDSRMQSWCTAIRDTYKVELYTVAINVSDTDAVSRLRTCAGSDSRAFAVDASQLNATFEQIARETFSLRLKE
;
A
#
# COMPACT_ATOMS: atom_id res chain seq x y z
N MET A 1 -23.25 -12.98 12.61
CA MET A 1 -23.35 -11.90 11.61
C MET A 1 -24.53 -11.02 11.99
N LEU A 2 -24.48 -9.72 11.73
CA LEU A 2 -25.66 -9.12 11.13
C LEU A 2 -25.53 -9.32 9.61
N PRO A 3 -26.40 -10.12 8.98
CA PRO A 3 -26.44 -10.23 7.53
C PRO A 3 -26.81 -8.87 6.94
N GLY A 4 -26.05 -8.37 5.97
CA GLY A 4 -26.40 -7.16 5.21
C GLY A 4 -25.69 -5.86 5.61
N GLN A 5 -24.80 -5.85 6.59
CA GLN A 5 -23.88 -4.72 6.75
C GLN A 5 -22.61 -4.98 5.93
N LYS A 6 -22.32 -4.09 4.97
CA LYS A 6 -21.00 -4.02 4.34
C LYS A 6 -19.98 -3.96 5.49
N PRO A 7 -18.94 -4.83 5.52
CA PRO A 7 -17.88 -4.67 6.51
C PRO A 7 -17.47 -3.21 6.46
N GLU A 8 -17.49 -2.55 7.63
CA GLU A 8 -17.12 -1.15 7.75
C GLU A 8 -15.89 -0.96 6.89
N ARG A 9 -16.02 -0.03 5.92
CA ARG A 9 -14.98 0.28 4.93
C ARG A 9 -13.66 0.12 5.65
N PHE A 10 -12.80 -0.82 5.22
CA PHE A 10 -11.45 -0.95 5.74
C PHE A 10 -10.98 0.46 5.99
N ALA A 11 -10.90 0.83 7.26
CA ALA A 11 -10.70 2.20 7.62
C ALA A 11 -9.32 2.49 7.07
N PHE A 12 -9.27 3.15 5.91
CA PHE A 12 -8.21 4.07 5.65
C PHE A 12 -8.33 5.00 6.83
N LEU A 13 -7.54 4.69 7.85
CA LEU A 13 -7.08 5.66 8.80
C LEU A 13 -6.82 6.89 7.93
N SER A 14 -7.54 7.96 8.23
CA SER A 14 -7.40 9.24 7.56
C SER A 14 -6.03 9.82 7.92
N PHE A 15 -4.97 9.02 7.83
CA PHE A 15 -3.61 9.33 8.17
C PHE A 15 -3.16 10.41 7.20
N GLY A 16 -3.24 11.65 7.68
CA GLY A 16 -2.94 12.85 6.90
C GLY A 16 -4.15 13.55 6.28
N LYS A 17 -5.37 12.96 6.30
CA LYS A 17 -6.61 13.69 5.95
C LYS A 17 -7.26 14.38 7.15
N SER A 18 -6.46 14.65 8.19
CA SER A 18 -6.88 15.54 9.27
C SER A 18 -6.73 16.97 8.79
N THR A 19 -7.82 17.73 8.77
CA THR A 19 -7.78 19.19 8.82
C THR A 19 -6.72 19.57 9.85
N VAL A 20 -5.69 20.32 9.44
CA VAL A 20 -4.66 20.78 10.38
C VAL A 20 -5.34 21.77 11.32
N ASN A 21 -5.80 21.27 12.46
CA ASN A 21 -6.36 22.08 13.53
C ASN A 21 -5.18 22.65 14.33
N ALA A 22 -4.75 23.86 13.99
CA ALA A 22 -3.81 24.57 14.84
C ALA A 22 -4.57 25.12 16.05
N ALA A 23 -4.35 24.54 17.23
CA ALA A 23 -4.80 25.11 18.50
C ALA A 23 -3.74 26.09 19.00
N CYS A 24 -4.14 27.31 19.37
CA CYS A 24 -3.30 28.22 20.13
C CYS A 24 -3.03 27.62 21.52
N VAL A 25 -1.77 27.35 21.87
CA VAL A 25 -1.39 26.88 23.20
C VAL A 25 -0.90 28.07 24.03
N ASN A 26 -1.43 28.20 25.24
CA ASN A 26 -1.07 29.26 26.18
C ASN A 26 0.41 29.08 26.61
N ASN A 27 1.31 29.94 26.14
CA ASN A 27 2.75 29.86 26.46
C ASN A 27 3.22 31.18 27.12
N PRO A 28 3.70 31.16 28.37
CA PRO A 28 4.12 32.35 29.10
C PRO A 28 5.56 32.83 28.79
N TYR A 29 6.27 32.22 27.83
CA TYR A 29 7.65 32.61 27.48
C TYR A 29 7.78 33.23 26.07
N SER A 30 8.68 34.21 25.94
CA SER A 30 9.06 34.85 24.67
C SER A 30 9.92 33.90 23.84
N CYS A 31 9.32 33.13 22.94
CA CYS A 31 10.04 32.33 21.95
C CYS A 31 9.19 32.10 20.67
N PRO A 32 9.82 31.71 19.55
CA PRO A 32 9.42 31.96 18.15
C PRO A 32 8.24 31.11 17.61
N TYR A 33 7.35 30.65 18.49
CA TYR A 33 6.14 29.91 18.14
C TYR A 33 4.89 30.61 18.68
N ASN A 34 3.75 30.40 18.01
CA ASN A 34 2.46 31.09 18.23
C ASN A 34 2.08 31.22 19.72
N SER A 35 2.21 32.42 20.28
CA SER A 35 1.85 32.74 21.67
C SER A 35 0.81 33.88 21.72
N CYS A 36 -0.43 33.58 22.12
CA CYS A 36 -1.49 34.58 22.28
C CYS A 36 -1.46 35.20 23.69
N PRO A 37 -1.96 36.44 23.88
CA PRO A 37 -2.16 37.02 25.21
C PRO A 37 -3.02 36.11 26.10
N ALA A 38 -2.69 36.07 27.40
CA ALA A 38 -3.46 35.30 28.38
C ALA A 38 -4.95 35.69 28.35
N GLY A 39 -5.84 34.70 28.25
CA GLY A 39 -7.29 34.92 28.16
C GLY A 39 -7.86 35.04 26.74
N SER A 40 -7.02 34.92 25.70
CA SER A 40 -7.50 34.85 24.31
C SER A 40 -8.33 33.58 24.09
N GLN A 41 -9.45 33.69 23.35
CA GLN A 41 -10.20 32.52 22.90
C GLN A 41 -9.34 31.66 21.97
N SER A 42 -9.36 30.34 22.16
CA SER A 42 -8.75 29.42 21.19
C SER A 42 -9.48 29.52 19.86
N LEU A 43 -8.78 29.95 18.81
CA LEU A 43 -9.30 29.98 17.44
C LEU A 43 -8.83 28.74 16.69
N THR A 44 -9.75 28.02 16.05
CA THR A 44 -9.42 26.94 15.11
C THR A 44 -9.29 27.53 13.71
N THR A 45 -8.09 27.42 13.12
CA THR A 45 -7.76 28.03 11.83
C THR A 45 -6.95 27.06 10.96
N ILE A 46 -7.00 27.23 9.64
CA ILE A 46 -6.26 26.42 8.67
C ILE A 46 -4.91 27.06 8.32
N ASN A 47 -3.93 26.27 7.90
CA ASN A 47 -2.70 26.81 7.32
C ASN A 47 -2.88 27.03 5.81
N CYS A 48 -2.77 28.28 5.36
CA CYS A 48 -2.88 28.65 3.95
C CYS A 48 -1.58 28.41 3.15
N SER A 49 -0.45 28.25 3.83
CA SER A 49 0.84 27.92 3.21
C SER A 49 1.00 26.41 3.16
N GLN A 50 0.78 25.81 1.99
CA GLN A 50 1.04 24.40 1.75
C GLN A 50 2.45 24.24 1.16
N ASN A 51 3.28 23.44 1.82
CA ASN A 51 4.63 23.07 1.41
C ASN A 51 4.82 21.58 1.75
N ASP A 52 5.60 20.86 0.95
CA ASP A 52 5.94 19.47 1.21
C ASP A 52 6.83 19.27 2.45
N ASN A 53 7.49 20.33 2.92
CA ASN A 53 8.51 20.29 3.96
C ASN A 53 9.50 19.13 3.72
N ASN A 54 10.10 19.08 2.53
CA ASN A 54 11.00 18.01 2.09
C ASN A 54 10.36 16.61 2.16
N GLY A 55 9.07 16.50 1.84
CA GLY A 55 8.33 15.24 1.79
C GLY A 55 7.81 14.74 3.15
N THR A 56 7.84 15.56 4.20
CA THR A 56 7.36 15.19 5.55
C THR A 56 5.89 15.54 5.79
N ARG A 57 5.23 16.28 4.88
CA ARG A 57 3.79 16.59 4.97
C ARG A 57 3.01 16.22 3.72
N ASN A 58 1.83 15.62 3.93
CA ASN A 58 0.91 15.36 2.83
C ASN A 58 0.17 16.65 2.55
N ALA A 59 0.24 17.14 1.32
CA ALA A 59 -0.59 18.23 0.86
C ALA A 59 -1.92 17.63 0.39
N PHE A 60 -2.82 17.36 1.33
CA PHE A 60 -4.22 17.06 1.03
C PHE A 60 -5.11 18.04 1.77
N PHE A 61 -5.96 18.73 1.02
CA PHE A 61 -6.93 19.67 1.58
C PHE A 61 -8.29 19.43 0.90
N ASN A 62 -9.27 18.96 1.66
CA ASN A 62 -10.62 18.68 1.16
C ASN A 62 -11.61 19.76 1.59
N PHE A 63 -11.27 21.03 1.34
CA PHE A 63 -12.15 22.15 1.58
C PHE A 63 -12.02 23.15 0.43
N THR A 64 -13.14 23.74 0.06
CA THR A 64 -13.24 24.82 -0.92
C THR A 64 -14.13 25.88 -0.31
N GLY A 65 -13.56 27.03 0.03
CA GLY A 65 -14.28 28.12 0.69
C GLY A 65 -13.36 29.14 1.33
N SER A 66 -13.95 30.22 1.85
CA SER A 66 -13.24 31.24 2.62
C SER A 66 -13.15 30.83 4.10
N GLN A 67 -11.95 30.77 4.66
CA GLN A 67 -11.75 30.51 6.09
C GLN A 67 -10.62 31.42 6.62
N ALA A 68 -10.69 31.75 7.91
CA ALA A 68 -9.54 32.35 8.59
C ALA A 68 -8.34 31.41 8.46
N CYS A 69 -7.18 31.95 8.09
CA CYS A 69 -5.98 31.15 7.91
C CYS A 69 -4.69 31.87 8.31
N ILE A 70 -3.64 31.08 8.56
CA ILE A 70 -2.30 31.56 8.88
C ILE A 70 -1.41 31.37 7.64
N SER A 71 -0.71 32.42 7.21
CA SER A 71 0.17 32.43 6.03
C SER A 71 1.66 32.48 6.36
N SER A 72 2.03 32.65 7.63
CA SER A 72 3.43 32.79 8.08
C SER A 72 3.60 32.29 9.51
N GLY A 73 4.81 31.81 9.86
CA GLY A 73 5.16 31.55 11.26
C GLY A 73 5.17 32.85 12.06
N GLY A 74 4.45 32.89 13.20
CA GLY A 74 4.38 34.06 14.08
C GLY A 74 2.99 34.27 14.68
N CYS A 75 2.93 34.90 15.85
CA CYS A 75 1.65 35.24 16.49
C CYS A 75 0.89 36.29 15.69
N GLN A 76 -0.32 35.96 15.22
CA GLN A 76 -1.23 36.92 14.58
C GLN A 76 -2.53 37.02 15.38
N LEU A 77 -2.83 38.22 15.86
CA LEU A 77 -4.09 38.54 16.56
C LEU A 77 -5.26 38.72 15.58
N ASN A 78 -4.96 39.06 14.33
CA ASN A 78 -5.93 39.18 13.24
C ASN A 78 -5.60 38.12 12.19
N LEU A 79 -6.45 37.09 12.10
CA LEU A 79 -6.33 36.09 11.05
C LEU A 79 -6.87 36.68 9.75
N ASN A 80 -6.09 36.60 8.68
CA ASN A 80 -6.59 36.93 7.35
C ASN A 80 -7.58 35.85 6.91
N THR A 81 -8.72 36.24 6.35
CA THR A 81 -9.57 35.30 5.62
C THR A 81 -8.94 35.02 4.26
N GLY A 82 -8.47 33.79 4.06
CA GLY A 82 -7.94 33.31 2.80
C GLY A 82 -8.90 32.33 2.13
N THR A 83 -8.72 32.15 0.82
CA THR A 83 -9.32 31.00 0.12
C THR A 83 -8.22 29.97 -0.05
N ALA A 84 -8.40 28.80 0.56
CA ALA A 84 -7.53 27.65 0.31
C ALA A 84 -8.21 26.76 -0.73
N ASN A 85 -7.50 26.48 -1.82
CA ASN A 85 -7.95 25.53 -2.82
C ASN A 85 -7.47 24.14 -2.42
N GLY A 86 -8.42 23.19 -2.34
CA GLY A 86 -8.09 21.80 -2.12
C GLY A 86 -7.20 21.26 -3.23
N CYS A 87 -6.04 20.70 -2.89
CA CYS A 87 -5.20 20.00 -3.83
C CYS A 87 -4.71 18.68 -3.26
N ALA A 88 -4.29 17.78 -4.14
CA ALA A 88 -3.60 16.54 -3.80
C ALA A 88 -2.18 16.53 -4.39
N ALA A 89 -1.26 15.85 -3.71
CA ALA A 89 0.11 15.58 -4.15
C ALA A 89 0.39 14.06 -4.31
N ASP A 90 -0.67 13.25 -4.31
CA ASP A 90 -0.60 11.79 -4.35
C ASP A 90 -1.20 11.24 -5.66
N TYR A 91 -0.41 10.52 -6.45
CA TYR A 91 -0.88 9.83 -7.66
C TYR A 91 -1.85 8.70 -7.36
N ASN A 92 -1.75 8.10 -6.17
CA ASN A 92 -2.56 6.98 -5.72
C ASN A 92 -3.96 7.42 -5.26
N GLU A 93 -4.25 8.72 -5.22
CA GLU A 93 -5.62 9.25 -5.08
C GLU A 93 -6.38 9.15 -6.41
N ILE A 94 -6.54 7.93 -6.94
CA ILE A 94 -7.11 7.62 -8.27
C ILE A 94 -8.46 8.31 -8.47
N THR A 95 -9.33 8.29 -7.46
CA THR A 95 -10.67 8.92 -7.54
C THR A 95 -10.57 10.45 -7.72
N TRP A 96 -9.69 11.12 -6.98
CA TRP A 96 -9.47 12.56 -7.10
C TRP A 96 -8.87 12.91 -8.47
N ASN A 97 -7.87 12.15 -8.90
CA ASN A 97 -7.17 12.35 -10.16
C ASN A 97 -8.09 12.14 -11.37
N ASN A 98 -8.97 11.13 -11.34
CA ASN A 98 -9.97 10.88 -12.39
C ASN A 98 -11.09 11.94 -12.40
N ALA A 99 -11.40 12.54 -11.26
CA ALA A 99 -12.36 13.64 -11.16
C ALA A 99 -11.76 15.00 -11.58
N ASN A 100 -10.56 15.02 -12.15
CA ASN A 100 -9.80 16.24 -12.46
C ASN A 100 -9.65 17.16 -11.23
N GLY A 101 -9.51 16.57 -10.03
CA GLY A 101 -9.22 17.31 -8.82
C GLY A 101 -7.91 18.09 -8.94
N SER A 102 -7.82 19.24 -8.28
CA SER A 102 -6.63 20.11 -8.39
C SER A 102 -5.38 19.41 -7.86
N TRP A 103 -4.29 19.53 -8.61
CA TRP A 103 -2.96 19.05 -8.21
C TRP A 103 -2.20 20.18 -7.53
N CYS A 104 -1.43 19.85 -6.49
CA CYS A 104 -0.64 20.86 -5.78
C CYS A 104 0.48 21.40 -6.67
N SER A 105 0.47 22.70 -6.96
CA SER A 105 1.32 23.33 -7.99
C SER A 105 2.82 23.27 -7.70
N TRP A 106 3.20 23.09 -6.42
CA TRP A 106 4.59 22.94 -5.97
C TRP A 106 5.08 21.48 -5.99
N VAL A 107 4.23 20.52 -6.33
CA VAL A 107 4.63 19.12 -6.54
C VAL A 107 4.61 18.83 -8.04
N PRO A 108 5.72 18.40 -8.66
CA PRO A 108 5.70 18.04 -10.07
C PRO A 108 4.71 16.92 -10.32
N ARG A 109 3.82 17.07 -11.32
CA ARG A 109 2.95 15.97 -11.77
C ARG A 109 3.80 14.89 -12.44
N GLN A 110 3.65 13.65 -12.03
CA GLN A 110 4.42 12.47 -12.42
C GLN A 110 3.46 11.45 -12.99
N THR A 111 4.03 10.60 -13.83
CA THR A 111 3.37 9.46 -14.44
C THR A 111 4.09 8.22 -13.92
N TRP A 112 3.38 7.09 -13.85
CA TRP A 112 3.99 5.80 -13.49
C TRP A 112 4.86 5.22 -14.63
N ASP A 113 5.45 6.07 -15.46
CA ASP A 113 6.32 5.71 -16.58
C ASP A 113 7.80 5.64 -16.19
N SER A 114 8.17 6.22 -15.04
CA SER A 114 9.55 6.30 -14.59
C SER A 114 9.65 6.47 -13.07
N PHE A 115 10.65 5.85 -12.45
CA PHE A 115 10.95 6.04 -11.03
C PHE A 115 11.41 7.49 -10.78
N ARG A 116 10.69 8.20 -9.92
CA ARG A 116 11.00 9.59 -9.57
C ARG A 116 10.72 9.80 -8.07
N ARG A 117 11.32 10.87 -7.54
CA ARG A 117 11.15 11.24 -6.12
C ARG A 117 9.68 11.60 -5.88
N ILE A 118 9.02 10.83 -5.02
CA ILE A 118 7.65 11.08 -4.57
C ILE A 118 7.73 11.85 -3.24
N THR A 119 6.79 12.77 -3.04
CA THR A 119 6.88 13.82 -2.02
C THR A 119 5.66 13.77 -1.10
N GLY A 120 5.85 13.30 0.13
CA GLY A 120 4.82 13.26 1.17
C GLY A 120 4.96 12.05 2.11
N PRO A 121 4.53 12.16 3.39
CA PRO A 121 4.57 11.10 4.37
C PRO A 121 3.59 9.99 3.97
N ASN A 122 4.01 8.73 4.17
CA ASN A 122 3.21 7.53 3.92
C ASN A 122 2.80 7.27 2.45
N LEU A 123 3.31 8.02 1.46
CA LEU A 123 3.06 7.71 0.04
C LEU A 123 3.63 6.35 -0.40
N ASN A 124 4.58 5.82 0.38
CA ASN A 124 5.23 4.53 0.17
C ASN A 124 4.52 3.40 0.95
N CYS A 125 3.48 3.72 1.73
CA CYS A 125 2.73 2.71 2.44
C CYS A 125 1.78 2.03 1.45
N PRO A 126 1.91 0.72 1.20
CA PRO A 126 0.97 0.02 0.35
C PRO A 126 -0.43 0.05 0.99
N MET A 127 -1.45 -0.11 0.15
CA MET A 127 -2.81 -0.29 0.64
C MET A 127 -2.90 -1.49 1.60
N PRO A 128 -3.75 -1.43 2.63
CA PRO A 128 -3.97 -2.58 3.51
C PRO A 128 -4.36 -3.82 2.71
N MET A 129 -3.70 -4.95 3.00
CA MET A 129 -4.02 -6.23 2.38
C MET A 129 -5.42 -6.69 2.80
N LEU A 130 -6.22 -7.13 1.84
CA LEU A 130 -7.48 -7.83 2.08
C LEU A 130 -7.19 -9.30 2.42
N GLY A 131 -7.75 -9.78 3.54
CA GLY A 131 -7.75 -11.21 3.89
C GLY A 131 -8.70 -12.03 3.01
N LEU A 132 -8.94 -13.31 3.37
CA LEU A 132 -9.87 -14.14 2.60
C LEU A 132 -11.28 -13.56 2.62
N SER A 133 -11.89 -13.46 1.44
CA SER A 133 -13.25 -12.95 1.27
C SER A 133 -14.04 -13.79 0.27
N ALA A 134 -15.31 -14.06 0.61
CA ALA A 134 -16.29 -14.65 -0.29
C ALA A 134 -17.09 -13.57 -1.07
N SER A 135 -16.86 -12.28 -0.79
CA SER A 135 -17.59 -11.18 -1.45
C SER A 135 -16.88 -10.76 -2.73
N ARG A 136 -17.46 -11.11 -3.88
CA ARG A 136 -16.94 -10.72 -5.20
C ARG A 136 -16.78 -9.20 -5.34
N SER A 137 -17.74 -8.43 -4.83
CA SER A 137 -17.66 -6.97 -4.90
C SER A 137 -16.49 -6.43 -4.07
N GLN A 138 -16.25 -6.98 -2.87
CA GLN A 138 -15.13 -6.55 -2.04
C GLN A 138 -13.77 -6.87 -2.67
N LEU A 139 -13.67 -8.02 -3.36
CA LEU A 139 -12.47 -8.40 -4.11
C LEU A 139 -12.22 -7.43 -5.26
N ILE A 140 -13.24 -7.14 -6.07
CA ILE A 140 -13.14 -6.21 -7.20
C ILE A 140 -12.80 -4.80 -6.71
N ASP A 141 -13.53 -4.29 -5.72
CA ASP A 141 -13.25 -2.97 -5.12
C ASP A 141 -11.82 -2.87 -4.58
N THR A 142 -11.24 -3.99 -4.12
CA THR A 142 -9.84 -4.01 -3.64
C THR A 142 -8.84 -4.05 -4.79
N ILE A 143 -9.10 -4.86 -5.82
CA ILE A 143 -8.27 -4.91 -7.03
C ILE A 143 -8.25 -3.56 -7.74
N ASP A 144 -9.41 -2.91 -7.90
CA ASP A 144 -9.54 -1.59 -8.54
C ASP A 144 -8.82 -0.47 -7.78
N ARG A 145 -8.44 -0.71 -6.52
CA ARG A 145 -7.67 0.22 -5.68
C ARG A 145 -6.17 -0.08 -5.65
N LEU A 146 -5.72 -1.17 -6.26
CA LEU A 146 -4.29 -1.46 -6.35
C LEU A 146 -3.59 -0.35 -7.14
N SER A 147 -2.56 0.20 -6.53
CA SER A 147 -1.73 1.22 -7.15
C SER A 147 -0.26 0.87 -6.93
N PRO A 148 0.64 1.28 -7.84
CA PRO A 148 2.07 1.12 -7.61
C PRO A 148 2.50 1.80 -6.30
N SER A 149 3.35 1.11 -5.54
CA SER A 149 3.96 1.63 -4.31
C SER A 149 5.47 1.60 -4.46
N PRO A 150 6.19 2.72 -4.27
CA PRO A 150 7.65 2.72 -4.18
C PRO A 150 8.14 1.91 -2.98
N GLY A 151 9.43 1.54 -3.00
CA GLY A 151 10.05 0.78 -1.90
C GLY A 151 10.52 -0.62 -2.28
N GLY A 152 10.74 -0.86 -3.58
CA GLY A 152 11.29 -2.12 -4.11
C GLY A 152 10.26 -3.24 -4.24
N THR A 153 10.69 -4.33 -4.84
CA THR A 153 9.87 -5.53 -5.08
C THR A 153 10.28 -6.61 -4.10
N HIS A 154 9.49 -6.76 -3.03
CA HIS A 154 9.75 -7.70 -1.94
C HIS A 154 8.76 -8.88 -2.01
N ALA A 155 8.93 -9.77 -3.00
CA ALA A 155 8.02 -10.92 -3.18
C ALA A 155 8.01 -11.87 -1.97
N ASP A 156 9.13 -11.97 -1.25
CA ASP A 156 9.23 -12.72 0.00
C ASP A 156 8.22 -12.22 1.06
N VAL A 157 8.01 -10.92 1.15
CA VAL A 157 7.04 -10.32 2.07
C VAL A 157 5.60 -10.64 1.65
N GLY A 158 5.31 -10.50 0.35
CA GLY A 158 4.00 -10.84 -0.22
C GLY A 158 3.61 -12.30 0.04
N LEU A 159 4.51 -13.23 -0.24
CA LEU A 159 4.31 -14.67 0.00
C LEU A 159 4.01 -14.98 1.48
N ARG A 160 4.71 -14.32 2.41
CA ARG A 160 4.48 -14.51 3.86
C ARG A 160 3.13 -14.01 4.31
N TRP A 161 2.71 -12.84 3.84
CA TRP A 161 1.39 -12.29 4.18
C TRP A 161 0.26 -13.09 3.53
N GLY A 162 0.44 -13.57 2.29
CA GLY A 162 -0.46 -14.52 1.64
C GLY A 162 -0.62 -15.81 2.45
N LEU A 163 0.49 -16.39 2.92
CA LEU A 163 0.45 -17.60 3.75
C LEU A 163 -0.24 -17.36 5.10
N ARG A 164 -0.04 -16.19 5.72
CA ARG A 164 -0.74 -15.82 6.96
C ARG A 164 -2.26 -15.74 6.75
N ALA A 165 -2.72 -15.20 5.63
CA ALA A 165 -4.15 -15.16 5.29
C ALA A 165 -4.75 -16.57 5.13
N LEU A 166 -3.95 -17.54 4.66
CA LEU A 166 -4.36 -18.95 4.53
C LEU A 166 -4.25 -19.75 5.84
N SER A 167 -3.65 -19.17 6.89
CA SER A 167 -3.32 -19.89 8.12
C SER A 167 -4.56 -20.22 8.97
N PRO A 168 -4.66 -21.44 9.51
CA PRO A 168 -5.75 -21.83 10.41
C PRO A 168 -5.61 -21.23 11.82
N ARG A 169 -4.59 -20.41 12.08
CA ARG A 169 -4.38 -19.79 13.40
C ARG A 169 -5.44 -18.71 13.65
N THR A 170 -6.04 -18.75 14.84
CA THR A 170 -7.10 -17.81 15.24
C THR A 170 -6.61 -16.36 15.26
N GLU A 171 -5.33 -16.13 15.57
CA GLU A 171 -4.73 -14.79 15.59
C GLU A 171 -4.72 -14.15 14.19
N TRP A 172 -4.42 -14.93 13.14
CA TRP A 172 -4.45 -14.43 11.77
C TRP A 172 -5.88 -14.22 11.28
N ALA A 173 -6.79 -15.15 11.58
CA ALA A 173 -8.21 -14.99 11.26
C ALA A 173 -8.81 -13.74 11.90
N SER A 174 -8.44 -13.45 13.16
CA SER A 174 -8.81 -12.23 13.88
C SER A 174 -8.19 -10.98 13.24
N PHE A 175 -6.88 -11.00 12.96
CA PHE A 175 -6.17 -9.89 12.34
C PHE A 175 -6.80 -9.48 10.99
N PHE A 176 -7.12 -10.45 10.14
CA PHE A 176 -7.71 -10.22 8.82
C PHE A 176 -9.25 -10.15 8.83
N GLN A 177 -9.89 -10.38 9.97
CA GLN A 177 -11.34 -10.33 10.15
C GLN A 177 -12.11 -11.27 9.21
N HIS A 178 -11.62 -12.50 9.03
CA HIS A 178 -12.32 -13.56 8.29
C HIS A 178 -12.51 -14.81 9.14
N ASN A 179 -13.36 -15.73 8.66
CA ASN A 179 -13.49 -17.04 9.28
C ASN A 179 -12.16 -17.79 9.25
N ARG A 180 -11.89 -18.55 10.31
CA ARG A 180 -10.69 -19.36 10.42
C ARG A 180 -10.61 -20.36 9.24
N PRO A 181 -9.54 -20.32 8.42
CA PRO A 181 -9.33 -21.30 7.37
C PRO A 181 -9.20 -22.72 7.93
N GLU A 182 -9.50 -23.73 7.10
CA GLU A 182 -9.19 -25.13 7.42
C GLU A 182 -7.68 -25.35 7.63
N PRO A 183 -7.27 -26.43 8.32
CA PRO A 183 -5.87 -26.84 8.42
C PRO A 183 -5.18 -26.96 7.06
N PHE A 184 -3.85 -26.82 7.05
CA PHE A 184 -3.05 -26.93 5.82
C PHE A 184 -3.04 -28.33 5.22
N ASP A 185 -3.26 -29.35 6.04
CA ASP A 185 -3.34 -30.77 5.69
C ASP A 185 -4.80 -31.26 5.55
N SER A 186 -5.76 -30.34 5.42
CA SER A 186 -7.17 -30.71 5.24
C SER A 186 -7.39 -31.49 3.96
N SER A 187 -8.03 -32.65 4.05
CA SER A 187 -8.45 -33.46 2.90
C SER A 187 -9.73 -32.94 2.22
N THR A 188 -10.32 -31.86 2.73
CA THR A 188 -11.61 -31.34 2.23
C THR A 188 -11.49 -29.97 1.57
N VAL A 189 -10.32 -29.31 1.70
CA VAL A 189 -10.06 -27.97 1.19
C VAL A 189 -8.69 -27.91 0.54
N THR A 190 -8.66 -27.59 -0.74
CA THR A 190 -7.46 -27.18 -1.45
C THR A 190 -7.13 -25.73 -1.14
N LYS A 191 -5.87 -25.44 -0.81
CA LYS A 191 -5.37 -24.07 -0.63
C LYS A 191 -4.48 -23.72 -1.83
N VAL A 192 -4.80 -22.60 -2.48
CA VAL A 192 -4.09 -22.12 -3.67
C VAL A 192 -3.57 -20.71 -3.42
N MET A 193 -2.35 -20.45 -3.89
CA MET A 193 -1.74 -19.13 -3.91
C MET A 193 -1.24 -18.82 -5.32
N VAL A 194 -1.53 -17.62 -5.82
CA VAL A 194 -1.01 -17.13 -7.09
C VAL A 194 -0.12 -15.93 -6.84
N LEU A 195 1.16 -16.04 -7.18
CA LEU A 195 2.12 -14.94 -7.15
C LEU A 195 2.19 -14.30 -8.54
N MET A 196 1.72 -13.07 -8.66
CA MET A 196 1.85 -12.24 -9.86
C MET A 196 2.97 -11.23 -9.68
N THR A 197 3.93 -11.17 -10.59
CA THR A 197 5.08 -10.27 -10.48
C THR A 197 5.81 -10.17 -11.82
N ASP A 198 6.66 -9.16 -11.98
CA ASP A 198 7.66 -9.08 -13.04
C ASP A 198 8.89 -9.99 -12.77
N GLY A 199 8.92 -10.70 -11.63
CA GLY A 199 9.93 -11.69 -11.29
C GLY A 199 11.29 -11.11 -10.88
N ALA A 200 11.42 -9.78 -10.85
CA ALA A 200 12.61 -9.09 -10.41
C ALA A 200 12.39 -8.56 -8.99
N ASN A 201 12.99 -9.21 -7.98
CA ASN A 201 13.05 -8.59 -6.66
C ASN A 201 14.00 -7.38 -6.70
N GLU A 202 13.61 -6.31 -6.04
CA GLU A 202 14.34 -5.04 -6.06
C GLU A 202 14.57 -4.54 -4.64
N GLN A 203 15.79 -4.08 -4.38
CA GLN A 203 16.15 -3.47 -3.11
C GLN A 203 15.46 -2.11 -2.95
N ALA A 204 14.94 -1.85 -1.75
CA ALA A 204 14.49 -0.54 -1.37
C ALA A 204 15.69 0.41 -1.15
N VAL A 205 15.88 1.40 -2.03
CA VAL A 205 17.01 2.34 -1.94
C VAL A 205 16.62 3.61 -1.21
N ASN A 206 15.76 4.43 -1.82
CA ASN A 206 15.44 5.78 -1.33
C ASN A 206 14.27 5.85 -0.35
N PHE A 207 13.41 4.82 -0.38
CA PHE A 207 12.19 4.76 0.40
C PHE A 207 12.21 3.50 1.25
N PRO A 208 11.93 3.58 2.57
CA PRO A 208 11.88 2.40 3.41
C PRO A 208 10.79 1.45 2.92
N GLY A 209 11.20 0.27 2.45
CA GLY A 209 10.33 -0.87 2.25
C GLY A 209 10.12 -1.63 3.56
N TYR A 210 9.48 -2.81 3.48
CA TYR A 210 9.24 -3.65 4.67
C TYR A 210 10.52 -3.96 5.47
N TRP A 211 11.65 -4.09 4.76
CA TRP A 211 12.95 -4.42 5.36
C TRP A 211 13.81 -3.18 5.69
N GLY A 212 13.31 -1.97 5.44
CA GLY A 212 14.08 -0.72 5.52
C GLY A 212 14.51 -0.22 4.15
N CYS A 213 15.56 0.60 4.09
CA CYS A 213 16.14 1.11 2.85
C CYS A 213 17.68 1.24 2.91
N SER A 214 18.35 1.63 1.82
CA SER A 214 19.81 1.65 1.70
C SER A 214 20.43 3.01 1.32
N GLU A 215 19.63 4.07 1.16
CA GLU A 215 20.14 5.42 0.87
C GLU A 215 20.96 6.00 2.03
N SER A 216 22.20 6.38 1.71
CA SER A 216 23.09 7.07 2.64
C SER A 216 22.64 8.51 2.87
N GLY A 217 22.55 8.92 4.13
CA GLY A 217 22.19 10.29 4.53
C GLY A 217 20.69 10.54 4.76
N ALA A 218 19.82 9.57 4.49
CA ALA A 218 18.40 9.63 4.83
C ALA A 218 18.16 9.12 6.27
N PRO A 219 17.63 9.95 7.21
CA PRO A 219 17.35 9.50 8.58
C PRO A 219 16.38 8.31 8.62
N GLY A 220 16.72 7.27 9.38
CA GLY A 220 15.90 6.05 9.50
C GLY A 220 16.00 5.11 8.30
N CYS A 221 16.84 5.41 7.30
CA CYS A 221 17.05 4.57 6.14
C CYS A 221 18.21 3.60 6.36
N SER A 222 17.88 2.38 6.78
CA SER A 222 18.88 1.32 6.96
C SER A 222 18.25 -0.07 6.83
N GLY A 223 19.04 -1.06 6.44
CA GLY A 223 18.69 -2.48 6.59
C GLY A 223 18.04 -3.16 5.39
N SER A 224 17.84 -2.47 4.25
CA SER A 224 17.27 -3.14 3.08
C SER A 224 18.23 -4.20 2.51
N PRO A 225 17.80 -5.47 2.39
CA PRO A 225 18.57 -6.51 1.75
C PRO A 225 18.83 -6.21 0.27
N ASP A 226 19.94 -6.71 -0.25
CA ASP A 226 20.21 -6.68 -1.68
C ASP A 226 19.31 -7.66 -2.46
N ARG A 227 19.31 -7.53 -3.79
CA ARG A 227 18.51 -8.38 -4.69
C ARG A 227 18.77 -9.88 -4.48
N ALA A 228 20.03 -10.28 -4.34
CA ALA A 228 20.39 -11.68 -4.15
C ALA A 228 19.79 -12.26 -2.85
N THR A 229 19.80 -11.49 -1.77
CA THR A 229 19.17 -11.87 -0.51
C THR A 229 17.65 -11.95 -0.64
N LEU A 230 17.02 -10.99 -1.33
CA LEU A 230 15.58 -11.01 -1.57
C LEU A 230 15.16 -12.22 -2.42
N ASP A 231 15.90 -12.53 -3.48
CA ASP A 231 15.68 -13.70 -4.33
C ASP A 231 15.80 -15.00 -3.52
N SER A 232 16.83 -15.13 -2.68
CA SER A 232 17.01 -16.29 -1.80
C SER A 232 15.85 -16.46 -0.80
N ARG A 233 15.37 -15.35 -0.22
CA ARG A 233 14.22 -15.36 0.69
C ARG A 233 12.94 -15.74 -0.03
N MET A 234 12.69 -15.19 -1.21
CA MET A 234 11.53 -15.53 -2.03
C MET A 234 11.50 -17.04 -2.28
N GLN A 235 12.60 -17.61 -2.79
CA GLN A 235 12.69 -19.05 -3.07
C GLN A 235 12.47 -19.90 -1.81
N SER A 236 13.05 -19.49 -0.69
CA SER A 236 12.86 -20.19 0.60
C SER A 236 11.38 -20.22 1.02
N TRP A 237 10.66 -19.12 0.84
CA TRP A 237 9.23 -19.06 1.13
C TRP A 237 8.40 -19.86 0.14
N CYS A 238 8.74 -19.83 -1.15
CA CYS A 238 8.07 -20.66 -2.15
C CYS A 238 8.18 -22.15 -1.78
N THR A 239 9.39 -22.62 -1.43
CA THR A 239 9.63 -24.00 -0.99
C THR A 239 8.84 -24.34 0.27
N ALA A 240 8.85 -23.48 1.30
CA ALA A 240 8.05 -23.72 2.49
C ALA A 240 6.55 -23.82 2.18
N ILE A 241 6.02 -22.90 1.37
CA ILE A 241 4.59 -22.84 0.98
C ILE A 241 4.16 -24.16 0.32
N ARG A 242 4.94 -24.66 -0.64
CA ARG A 242 4.63 -25.91 -1.35
C ARG A 242 4.86 -27.13 -0.48
N ASP A 243 6.04 -27.24 0.14
CA ASP A 243 6.54 -28.51 0.64
C ASP A 243 6.16 -28.73 2.11
N THR A 244 6.08 -27.65 2.91
CA THR A 244 5.68 -27.69 4.32
C THR A 244 4.19 -27.45 4.49
N TYR A 245 3.66 -26.39 3.85
CA TYR A 245 2.26 -25.98 4.04
C TYR A 245 1.30 -26.58 3.01
N LYS A 246 1.81 -27.35 2.03
CA LYS A 246 1.01 -28.05 1.01
C LYS A 246 0.04 -27.15 0.26
N VAL A 247 0.41 -25.87 0.10
CA VAL A 247 -0.35 -24.90 -0.69
C VAL A 247 0.09 -25.01 -2.15
N GLU A 248 -0.89 -25.08 -3.05
CA GLU A 248 -0.62 -25.05 -4.48
C GLU A 248 -0.17 -23.64 -4.89
N LEU A 249 1.10 -23.50 -5.21
CA LEU A 249 1.70 -22.23 -5.59
C LEU A 249 1.80 -22.12 -7.11
N TYR A 250 1.11 -21.13 -7.66
CA TYR A 250 1.19 -20.71 -9.05
C TYR A 250 2.01 -19.42 -9.15
N THR A 251 2.77 -19.27 -10.23
CA THR A 251 3.48 -18.03 -10.55
C THR A 251 3.06 -17.51 -11.92
N VAL A 252 2.86 -16.19 -12.01
CA VAL A 252 2.51 -15.51 -13.26
C VAL A 252 3.48 -14.34 -13.45
N ALA A 253 4.44 -14.53 -14.35
CA ALA A 253 5.36 -13.51 -14.80
C ALA A 253 4.65 -12.64 -15.85
N ILE A 254 4.55 -11.33 -15.63
CA ILE A 254 3.80 -10.41 -16.51
C ILE A 254 4.78 -9.49 -17.25
N ASN A 255 4.75 -9.51 -18.58
CA ASN A 255 5.59 -8.67 -19.45
C ASN A 255 7.11 -8.76 -19.11
N VAL A 256 7.61 -9.96 -18.80
CA VAL A 256 8.99 -10.16 -18.32
C VAL A 256 9.89 -10.65 -19.46
N SER A 257 10.91 -9.86 -19.79
CA SER A 257 11.97 -10.25 -20.72
C SER A 257 13.21 -10.85 -20.04
N ASP A 258 13.37 -10.66 -18.72
CA ASP A 258 14.46 -11.25 -17.93
C ASP A 258 14.24 -12.77 -17.79
N THR A 259 15.05 -13.55 -18.51
CA THR A 259 14.96 -15.02 -18.51
C THR A 259 15.28 -15.63 -17.14
N ASP A 260 16.14 -14.98 -16.35
CA ASP A 260 16.48 -15.46 -15.02
C ASP A 260 15.33 -15.22 -14.05
N ALA A 261 14.59 -14.11 -14.21
CA ALA A 261 13.38 -13.83 -13.46
C ALA A 261 12.29 -14.89 -13.71
N VAL A 262 12.06 -15.23 -14.99
CA VAL A 262 11.14 -16.30 -15.37
C VAL A 262 11.58 -17.66 -14.81
N SER A 263 12.88 -17.98 -14.89
CA SER A 263 13.44 -19.23 -14.33
C SER A 263 13.28 -19.31 -12.80
N ARG A 264 13.50 -18.19 -12.10
CA ARG A 264 13.25 -18.08 -10.66
C ARG A 264 11.77 -18.32 -10.33
N LEU A 265 10.85 -17.73 -11.08
CA LEU A 265 9.40 -17.94 -10.86
C LEU A 265 8.97 -19.38 -11.15
N ARG A 266 9.55 -20.03 -12.16
CA ARG A 266 9.35 -21.46 -12.41
C ARG A 266 9.81 -22.32 -11.24
N THR A 267 11.00 -22.04 -10.71
CA THR A 267 11.53 -22.71 -9.51
C THR A 267 10.64 -22.46 -8.28
N CYS A 268 10.11 -21.24 -8.15
CA CYS A 268 9.19 -20.88 -7.09
C CYS A 268 7.82 -21.60 -7.22
N ALA A 269 7.30 -21.86 -8.41
CA ALA A 269 6.10 -22.68 -8.57
C ALA A 269 6.38 -24.17 -8.27
N GLY A 270 7.60 -24.64 -8.49
CA GLY A 270 8.01 -26.03 -8.30
C GLY A 270 7.47 -27.00 -9.37
N SER A 271 6.77 -26.48 -10.38
CA SER A 271 6.24 -27.25 -11.50
C SER A 271 6.02 -26.36 -12.72
N ASP A 272 6.35 -26.87 -13.91
CA ASP A 272 6.16 -26.15 -15.17
C ASP A 272 4.68 -25.89 -15.48
N SER A 273 3.77 -26.76 -15.06
CA SER A 273 2.33 -26.54 -15.27
C SER A 273 1.76 -25.43 -14.38
N ARG A 274 2.50 -24.99 -13.37
CA ARG A 274 2.07 -23.95 -12.42
C ARG A 274 2.82 -22.63 -12.60
N ALA A 275 3.72 -22.55 -13.58
CA ALA A 275 4.52 -21.37 -13.87
C ALA A 275 4.16 -20.82 -15.24
N PHE A 276 3.65 -19.59 -15.26
CA PHE A 276 3.22 -18.90 -16.47
C PHE A 276 4.09 -17.67 -16.71
N ALA A 277 4.46 -17.43 -17.96
CA ALA A 277 5.09 -16.20 -18.40
C ALA A 277 4.28 -15.65 -19.58
N VAL A 278 3.68 -14.49 -19.39
CA VAL A 278 2.60 -14.00 -20.25
C VAL A 278 2.64 -12.49 -20.42
N ASP A 279 2.05 -12.02 -21.51
CA ASP A 279 1.78 -10.60 -21.69
C ASP A 279 0.49 -10.20 -20.97
N ALA A 280 0.32 -8.90 -20.71
CA ALA A 280 -0.90 -8.37 -20.10
C ALA A 280 -2.19 -8.77 -20.84
N SER A 281 -2.12 -8.93 -22.18
CA SER A 281 -3.25 -9.36 -23.02
C SER A 281 -3.67 -10.81 -22.79
N GLN A 282 -2.79 -11.65 -22.24
CA GLN A 282 -3.01 -13.08 -22.03
C GLN A 282 -3.50 -13.41 -20.62
N LEU A 283 -3.49 -12.44 -19.70
CA LEU A 283 -3.82 -12.65 -18.28
C LEU A 283 -5.17 -13.34 -18.06
N ASN A 284 -6.22 -12.92 -18.77
CA ASN A 284 -7.54 -13.53 -18.63
C ASN A 284 -7.49 -15.03 -18.98
N ALA A 285 -6.86 -15.39 -20.11
CA ALA A 285 -6.75 -16.78 -20.52
C ALA A 285 -5.94 -17.62 -19.52
N THR A 286 -4.88 -17.04 -18.94
CA THR A 286 -4.06 -17.68 -17.91
C THR A 286 -4.85 -17.94 -16.62
N PHE A 287 -5.60 -16.96 -16.13
CA PHE A 287 -6.42 -17.14 -14.92
C PHE A 287 -7.57 -18.13 -15.13
N GLU A 288 -8.17 -18.16 -16.33
CA GLU A 288 -9.13 -19.20 -16.68
C GLU A 288 -8.50 -20.60 -16.68
N GLN A 289 -7.25 -20.73 -17.14
CA GLN A 289 -6.52 -22.00 -17.06
C GLN A 289 -6.25 -22.42 -15.62
N ILE A 290 -5.71 -21.52 -14.78
CA ILE A 290 -5.46 -21.79 -13.36
C ILE A 290 -6.76 -22.25 -12.68
N ALA A 291 -7.86 -21.53 -12.91
CA ALA A 291 -9.16 -21.90 -12.37
C ALA A 291 -9.58 -23.32 -12.79
N ARG A 292 -9.49 -23.66 -14.08
CA ARG A 292 -9.82 -25.01 -14.57
C ARG A 292 -8.98 -26.10 -13.92
N GLU A 293 -7.68 -25.87 -13.76
CA GLU A 293 -6.78 -26.84 -13.12
C GLU A 293 -7.11 -27.04 -11.64
N THR A 294 -7.26 -25.95 -10.89
CA THR A 294 -7.65 -25.99 -9.48
C THR A 294 -8.99 -26.70 -9.26
N PHE A 295 -10.01 -26.44 -10.09
CA PHE A 295 -11.31 -27.09 -9.95
C PHE A 295 -11.32 -28.53 -10.48
N SER A 296 -10.51 -28.85 -11.50
CA SER A 296 -10.39 -30.23 -11.99
C SER A 296 -9.71 -31.15 -10.97
N LEU A 297 -8.76 -30.65 -10.18
CA LEU A 297 -8.15 -31.39 -9.08
C LEU A 297 -9.22 -31.81 -8.07
N ARG A 298 -10.17 -30.91 -7.77
CA ARG A 298 -11.27 -31.17 -6.83
C ARG A 298 -12.31 -32.18 -7.31
N LEU A 299 -12.44 -32.41 -8.62
CA LEU A 299 -13.40 -33.38 -9.18
C LEU A 299 -12.85 -34.81 -9.25
N LYS A 300 -11.54 -35.00 -9.03
CA LYS A 300 -10.87 -36.30 -9.10
C LYS A 300 -10.61 -36.93 -7.73
N GLU A 301 -10.83 -36.19 -6.66
CA GLU A 301 -10.80 -36.64 -5.26
C GLU A 301 -12.22 -36.99 -4.78
#